data_AF-A0A812A1K7-F1
#
_entry.id   AF-A0A812A1K7-F1
#
_cell.length_a   1.000
_cell.length_b   1.000
_cell.length_c   1.000
_cell.angle_alpha   90.00
_cell.angle_beta   90.00
_cell.angle_gamma   90.00
#
_symmetry.space_group_name_H-M   'P 1'
#
loop_
_entity.id
_entity.type
_entity.pdbx_description
1 polymer ?
#
loop_
_entity_poly.entity_id
_entity_poly.type
_entity_poly.pdbx_seq_one_letter_code
_entity_poly.pdbx_strand_id
1 'polypeptide(L)'
;MFDTYKTVLNADKLYLQDDESVFGHVFIAFLSLYIHCKLEQLLKKAELNHKITPIDLLFKYSKVYHVNLKDHSIISEVPKKVMDLDEKLGLNVFPN
;
A
#
# COMPACT_ATOMS: atom_id res chain seq x y z
N MET A 1 1.32 -14.77 8.51
CA MET A 1 0.54 -13.60 8.02
C MET A 1 -0.86 -14.00 7.61
N PHE A 2 -1.04 -15.02 6.77
CA PHE A 2 -2.36 -15.58 6.43
C PHE A 2 -3.13 -16.10 7.66
N ASP A 3 -2.44 -16.70 8.65
CA ASP A 3 -3.09 -17.17 9.88
C ASP A 3 -3.58 -16.04 10.78
N THR A 4 -2.78 -14.98 10.94
CA THR A 4 -3.18 -13.76 11.67
C THR A 4 -4.40 -13.12 11.00
N TYR A 5 -4.41 -13.14 9.67
CA TYR A 5 -5.49 -12.64 8.85
C TYR A 5 -6.77 -13.45 9.03
N LYS A 6 -6.65 -14.78 9.03
CA LYS A 6 -7.75 -15.71 9.28
C LYS A 6 -8.32 -15.55 10.69
N THR A 7 -7.47 -15.27 11.68
CA THR A 7 -7.90 -14.99 13.07
C THR A 7 -8.67 -13.69 13.18
N VAL A 8 -8.21 -12.61 12.54
CA VAL A 8 -8.94 -11.33 12.50
C VAL A 8 -10.26 -11.48 11.74
N LEU A 9 -10.26 -12.16 10.58
CA LEU A 9 -11.49 -12.45 9.84
C LEU A 9 -12.49 -13.29 10.65
N ASN A 10 -12.01 -14.29 11.40
CA ASN A 10 -12.87 -15.12 12.24
C ASN A 10 -13.45 -14.35 13.42
N ALA A 11 -12.70 -13.40 13.98
CA ALA A 11 -13.18 -12.52 15.04
C ALA A 11 -14.28 -11.56 14.53
N ASP A 12 -14.12 -11.03 13.32
CA ASP A 12 -15.10 -10.12 12.70
C ASP A 12 -16.34 -10.84 12.14
N LYS A 13 -16.23 -12.12 11.78
CA LYS A 13 -17.36 -12.95 11.35
C LYS A 13 -18.46 -13.08 12.41
N LEU A 14 -18.13 -12.97 13.71
CA LEU A 14 -19.12 -13.02 14.79
C LEU A 14 -20.03 -11.77 14.80
N TYR A 15 -19.62 -10.67 14.15
CA TYR A 15 -20.34 -9.40 14.13
C TYR A 15 -21.21 -9.17 12.89
N LEU A 16 -21.04 -9.98 11.83
CA LEU A 16 -21.69 -9.75 10.53
C LEU A 16 -22.81 -10.78 10.32
N GLN A 17 -24.05 -10.35 10.57
CA GLN A 17 -25.26 -11.18 10.45
C GLN A 17 -25.79 -11.32 9.01
N ASP A 18 -25.23 -10.60 8.04
CA ASP A 18 -25.72 -10.53 6.66
C ASP A 18 -24.63 -10.93 5.64
N ASP A 19 -24.98 -11.83 4.72
CA ASP A 19 -24.05 -12.49 3.80
C ASP A 19 -23.31 -11.49 2.90
N GLU A 20 -23.99 -10.43 2.43
CA GLU A 20 -23.38 -9.38 1.60
C GLU A 20 -22.26 -8.65 2.33
N SER A 21 -22.44 -8.40 3.62
CA SER A 21 -21.43 -7.75 4.44
C SER A 21 -20.21 -8.66 4.61
N VAL A 22 -20.41 -9.96 4.85
CA VAL A 22 -19.31 -10.94 4.91
C VAL A 22 -18.53 -10.98 3.60
N PHE A 23 -19.21 -10.97 2.45
CA PHE A 23 -18.54 -10.92 1.14
C PHE A 23 -17.73 -9.64 0.95
N GLY A 24 -18.29 -8.48 1.30
CA GLY A 24 -17.59 -7.20 1.23
C GLY A 24 -16.31 -7.20 2.08
N HIS A 25 -16.41 -7.67 3.32
CA HIS A 25 -15.27 -7.79 4.21
C HIS A 25 -14.19 -8.72 3.65
N VAL A 26 -14.56 -9.92 3.18
CA VAL A 26 -13.62 -10.89 2.55
C VAL A 26 -12.99 -10.32 1.27
N PHE A 27 -13.73 -9.52 0.51
CA PHE A 27 -13.24 -8.91 -0.73
C PHE A 27 -12.19 -7.82 -0.47
N ILE A 28 -12.49 -6.85 0.40
CA ILE A 28 -11.52 -5.83 0.83
C ILE A 28 -10.28 -6.50 1.42
N ALA A 29 -10.53 -7.60 2.11
CA ALA A 29 -9.49 -8.38 2.72
C ALA A 29 -8.52 -9.00 1.72
N PHE A 30 -9.10 -9.69 0.73
CA PHE A 30 -8.37 -10.25 -0.39
C PHE A 30 -7.59 -9.17 -1.15
N LEU A 31 -8.20 -8.03 -1.43
CA LEU A 31 -7.55 -6.93 -2.13
C LEU A 31 -6.34 -6.41 -1.36
N SER A 32 -6.50 -6.22 -0.05
CA SER A 32 -5.42 -5.76 0.84
C SER A 32 -4.23 -6.74 0.82
N LEU A 33 -4.50 -8.04 0.90
CA LEU A 33 -3.47 -9.08 0.84
C LEU A 33 -2.81 -9.14 -0.55
N TYR A 34 -3.60 -9.06 -1.62
CA TYR A 34 -3.11 -9.06 -2.98
C TYR A 34 -2.14 -7.90 -3.23
N ILE A 35 -2.52 -6.68 -2.83
CA ILE A 35 -1.66 -5.50 -2.92
C ILE A 35 -0.38 -5.72 -2.11
N HIS A 36 -0.49 -6.22 -0.87
CA HIS A 36 0.67 -6.50 -0.03
C HIS A 36 1.66 -7.45 -0.71
N CYS A 37 1.17 -8.58 -1.24
CA CYS A 37 2.00 -9.55 -1.95
C CYS A 37 2.63 -8.96 -3.21
N LYS A 38 1.90 -8.12 -3.96
CA LYS A 38 2.46 -7.46 -5.15
C LYS A 38 3.58 -6.49 -4.79
N LEU A 39 3.42 -5.70 -3.74
CA LEU A 39 4.47 -4.82 -3.24
C LEU A 39 5.68 -5.61 -2.73
N GLU A 40 5.46 -6.72 -2.04
CA GLU A 40 6.55 -7.59 -1.58
C GLU A 40 7.33 -8.20 -2.76
N GLN A 41 6.63 -8.64 -3.82
CA GLN A 41 7.26 -9.12 -5.05
C GLN A 41 8.05 -8.01 -5.75
N LEU A 42 7.51 -6.79 -5.81
CA LEU A 42 8.20 -5.63 -6.37
C LEU A 42 9.50 -5.33 -5.62
N LEU A 43 9.44 -5.30 -4.28
CA LEU A 43 10.61 -5.08 -3.44
C LEU A 43 11.65 -6.20 -3.58
N LYS A 44 11.23 -7.46 -3.73
CA LYS A 44 12.14 -8.58 -3.99
C LYS A 44 12.86 -8.44 -5.33
N LYS A 45 12.15 -8.04 -6.39
CA LYS A 45 12.74 -7.82 -7.73
C LYS A 45 13.78 -6.70 -7.74
N ALA A 46 13.56 -5.66 -6.94
CA ALA A 46 14.51 -4.56 -6.77
C ALA A 46 15.59 -4.85 -5.70
N GLU A 47 15.61 -6.06 -5.11
CA GLU A 47 16.50 -6.45 -4.01
C GLU A 47 16.40 -5.54 -2.76
N LEU A 48 15.25 -4.89 -2.54
CA LEU A 48 15.00 -3.95 -1.44
C LEU A 48 14.28 -4.57 -0.24
N ASN A 49 13.82 -5.82 -0.34
CA ASN A 49 13.03 -6.52 0.68
C ASN A 49 13.78 -6.75 2.01
N HIS A 50 15.10 -6.59 2.05
CA HIS A 50 15.91 -6.67 3.28
C HIS A 50 15.96 -5.33 4.04
N LYS A 51 15.53 -4.22 3.41
CA LYS A 51 15.62 -2.85 3.95
C LYS A 51 14.26 -2.19 4.18
N ILE A 52 13.27 -2.54 3.37
CA ILE A 52 11.97 -1.85 3.32
C ILE A 52 10.88 -2.91 3.27
N THR A 53 9.88 -2.80 4.15
CA THR A 53 8.67 -3.62 4.08
C THR A 53 7.62 -2.97 3.16
N PRO A 54 6.62 -3.72 2.66
CA PRO A 54 5.51 -3.13 1.89
C PRO A 54 4.80 -1.98 2.61
N ILE A 55 4.66 -2.06 3.94
CA ILE A 55 4.02 -1.02 4.75
C ILE A 55 4.92 0.22 4.82
N ASP A 56 6.23 0.05 4.98
CA ASP A 56 7.18 1.18 4.97
C ASP A 56 7.19 1.91 3.62
N LEU A 57 7.06 1.16 2.51
CA LEU A 57 6.97 1.73 1.17
C LEU A 57 5.72 2.61 1.05
N LEU A 58 4.55 2.09 1.41
CA LEU A 58 3.30 2.84 1.40
C LEU A 58 3.39 4.09 2.28
N PHE A 59 3.96 3.97 3.48
CA PHE A 59 4.12 5.10 4.39
C PHE A 59 5.11 6.17 3.89
N LYS A 60 6.15 5.78 3.16
CA LYS A 60 7.07 6.74 2.51
C LYS A 60 6.36 7.49 1.38
N TYR A 61 5.58 6.77 0.57
CA TYR A 61 4.87 7.35 -0.57
C TYR A 61 3.70 8.24 -0.11
N SER A 62 2.99 7.86 0.96
CA SER A 62 1.88 8.64 1.50
C SER A 62 2.29 10.00 2.07
N LYS A 63 3.59 10.21 2.33
CA LYS A 63 4.14 11.49 2.81
C LYS A 63 4.39 12.50 1.69
N VAL A 64 4.32 12.09 0.44
CA VAL A 64 4.40 13.02 -0.69
C VAL A 64 3.02 13.65 -0.84
N TYR A 65 2.88 14.91 -0.40
CA TYR A 65 1.61 15.62 -0.43
C TYR A 65 1.42 16.32 -1.79
N HIS A 66 0.28 16.10 -2.43
CA HIS A 66 -0.18 16.96 -3.53
C HIS A 66 -0.78 18.22 -2.90
N VAL A 67 -0.09 19.37 -2.96
CA VAL A 67 -0.65 20.63 -2.47
C VAL A 67 -1.42 21.27 -3.63
N ASN A 68 -2.74 21.05 -3.62
CA ASN A 68 -3.63 21.79 -4.51
C ASN A 68 -3.83 23.20 -3.95
N LEU A 69 -2.98 24.15 -4.38
CA LEU A 69 -3.31 25.57 -4.29
C LEU A 69 -4.30 25.88 -5.41
N LYS A 70 -5.35 26.63 -5.08
CA LYS A 70 -6.60 26.80 -5.84
C LYS A 70 -6.48 27.04 -7.36
N ASP A 71 -5.33 27.49 -7.87
CA ASP A 71 -5.12 27.75 -9.29
C ASP A 71 -3.97 26.94 -9.93
N HIS A 72 -3.08 26.32 -9.14
CA HIS A 72 -1.95 25.50 -9.64
C HIS A 72 -1.72 24.28 -8.74
N SER A 73 -1.75 23.08 -9.32
CA SER A 73 -1.38 21.84 -8.63
C SER A 73 0.14 21.78 -8.48
N ILE A 74 0.66 22.08 -7.30
CA ILE A 74 2.08 21.97 -7.00
C ILE A 74 2.24 20.72 -6.14
N ILE A 75 2.95 19.72 -6.66
CA ILE A 75 3.40 18.60 -5.83
C ILE A 75 4.32 19.20 -4.76
N SER A 76 4.04 18.95 -3.48
CA SER A 76 5.00 19.29 -2.43
C SER A 76 6.30 18.59 -2.77
N GLU A 77 7.42 19.29 -2.69
CA GLU A 77 8.77 18.76 -2.91
C GLU A 77 8.87 17.25 -2.62
N VAL A 78 9.06 16.44 -3.66
CA VAL A 78 9.26 15.00 -3.49
C VAL A 78 10.65 14.82 -2.89
N PRO A 79 10.79 14.27 -1.66
CA PRO A 79 12.10 14.11 -1.07
C PRO A 79 12.95 13.23 -1.99
N LYS A 80 14.20 13.62 -2.26
CA LYS A 80 15.10 12.88 -3.17
C LYS A 80 15.16 11.38 -2.87
N LYS A 81 15.16 11.00 -1.59
CA LYS A 81 15.15 9.58 -1.17
C LYS A 81 13.90 8.81 -1.63
N VAL A 82 12.76 9.47 -1.78
CA VAL A 82 11.51 8.88 -2.30
C VAL A 82 11.59 8.77 -3.81
N MET A 83 12.13 9.77 -4.50
CA MET A 83 12.35 9.76 -5.94
C MET A 83 13.37 8.68 -6.36
N ASP A 84 14.51 8.58 -5.68
CA ASP A 84 15.51 7.51 -5.86
C ASP A 84 14.91 6.11 -5.62
N LEU A 85 13.94 6.01 -4.71
CA LEU A 85 13.24 4.76 -4.41
C LEU A 85 12.23 4.42 -5.52
N ASP A 86 11.48 5.40 -6.03
CA ASP A 86 10.56 5.26 -7.15
C ASP A 86 11.26 4.85 -8.44
N GLU A 87 12.41 5.46 -8.73
CA GLU A 87 13.26 5.10 -9.86
C GLU A 87 13.79 3.66 -9.74
N LYS A 88 14.30 3.27 -8.56
CA LYS A 88 14.76 1.90 -8.31
C LYS A 88 13.66 0.85 -8.44
N LEU A 89 12.43 1.22 -8.10
CA LEU A 89 11.27 0.34 -8.23
C LEU A 89 10.68 0.37 -9.65
N GLY A 90 11.09 1.32 -10.49
CA GLY A 90 10.62 1.48 -11.86
C GLY A 90 9.14 1.85 -11.97
N LEU A 91 8.57 2.48 -10.92
CA LEU A 91 7.13 2.75 -10.86
C LEU A 91 6.74 4.08 -11.51
N ASN A 92 7.64 5.07 -11.53
CA ASN A 92 7.41 6.40 -12.11
C ASN A 92 6.13 7.06 -11.59
N VAL A 93 5.88 6.97 -10.28
CA VAL A 93 4.66 7.49 -9.64
C VAL A 93 4.69 9.01 -9.53
N PHE A 94 5.88 9.59 -9.39
CA PHE A 94 6.06 11.03 -9.21
C PHE A 94 6.70 11.66 -10.46
N PRO A 95 6.35 12.91 -10.81
CA PRO A 95 6.97 13.61 -11.94
C PRO A 95 8.40 14.06 -11.61
N ASN A 96 9.22 14.14 -12.67
CA ASN A 96 10.59 14.64 -12.65
C ASN A 96 10.66 16.18 -12.64
#